data_AF-Q0DTN8-F1
#
_entry.id   AF-Q0DTN8-F1
#
_cell.length_a   1.000
_cell.length_b   1.000
_cell.length_c   1.000
_cell.angle_alpha   90.00
_cell.angle_beta   90.00
_cell.angle_gamma   90.00
#
_symmetry.space_group_name_H-M   'P 1'
#
loop_
_entity.id
_entity.type
_entity.pdbx_description
1 polymer ?
#
loop_
_entity_poly.entity_id
_entity_poly.type
_entity_poly.pdbx_seq_one_letter_code
_entity_poly.pdbx_strand_id
1 'polypeptide(L)'
;AAFSAIYFIGLVALTLSASVPALQPPKCSGSICPEASLLQYGVFFSGLYMIALGTGGIKPCVSSFGADQFDDSDPADRVKKGSFFNWFYFCINIGAFVSGTVIVWIQDNSGWGIGFAIPTIFMALAIASFFVASNMYRFQKPGGSPLTRVCQVVVAAFRKWHTEVPHDTSLLYEVDGQTSAIEGSRKLEHTSELE
;
A
#
# COMPACT_ATOMS: atom_id res chain seq x y z
N ALA A 1 -3.51 -5.14 -8.44
CA ALA A 1 -4.34 -4.69 -9.57
C ALA A 1 -5.51 -3.80 -9.14
N ALA A 2 -6.46 -4.31 -8.34
CA ALA A 2 -7.66 -3.53 -7.95
C ALA A 2 -7.35 -2.18 -7.26
N PHE A 3 -6.51 -2.17 -6.22
CA PHE A 3 -6.13 -0.91 -5.55
C PHE A 3 -5.36 0.06 -6.45
N SER A 4 -4.52 -0.45 -7.36
CA SER A 4 -3.85 0.35 -8.40
C SER A 4 -4.84 0.99 -9.36
N ALA A 5 -5.89 0.27 -9.77
CA ALA A 5 -6.96 0.82 -10.60
C ALA A 5 -7.76 1.90 -9.85
N ILE A 6 -8.12 1.66 -8.58
CA ILE A 6 -8.80 2.66 -7.73
C ILE A 6 -7.95 3.93 -7.60
N TYR A 7 -6.66 3.77 -7.32
CA TYR A 7 -5.72 4.89 -7.23
C TYR A 7 -5.64 5.67 -8.55
N PHE A 8 -5.52 4.96 -9.68
CA PHE A 8 -5.48 5.58 -11.01
C PHE A 8 -6.76 6.34 -11.35
N ILE A 9 -7.94 5.76 -11.08
CA ILE A 9 -9.23 6.43 -11.26
C ILE A 9 -9.30 7.70 -10.42
N GLY A 10 -8.84 7.65 -9.16
CA GLY A 10 -8.78 8.83 -8.29
C GLY A 10 -7.88 9.94 -8.83
N LEU A 11 -6.70 9.58 -9.37
CA LEU A 11 -5.78 10.53 -10.02
C LEU A 11 -6.38 11.15 -11.29
N VAL A 12 -7.05 10.35 -12.12
CA VAL A 12 -7.78 10.84 -13.30
C VAL A 12 -8.90 11.79 -12.88
N ALA A 13 -9.68 11.46 -11.85
CA ALA A 13 -10.75 12.31 -11.33
C ALA A 13 -10.21 13.67 -10.84
N LEU A 14 -9.10 13.68 -10.09
CA LEU A 14 -8.45 14.93 -9.67
C LEU A 14 -7.92 15.74 -10.86
N THR A 15 -7.28 15.08 -11.82
CA THR A 15 -6.75 15.74 -13.01
C THR A 15 -7.86 16.38 -13.83
N LEU A 16 -8.99 15.68 -14.00
CA LEU A 16 -10.18 16.21 -14.68
C LEU A 16 -10.81 17.36 -13.90
N SER A 17 -10.93 17.23 -12.57
CA SER A 17 -11.43 18.31 -11.71
C SER A 17 -10.60 19.59 -11.83
N ALA A 18 -9.29 19.46 -12.05
CA ALA A 18 -8.37 20.58 -12.17
C ALA A 18 -8.11 21.03 -13.62
N SER A 19 -8.61 20.34 -14.64
CA SER A 19 -8.34 20.66 -16.06
C SER A 19 -9.59 21.00 -16.86
N VAL A 20 -10.77 20.51 -16.46
CA VAL A 20 -12.03 20.72 -17.19
C VAL A 20 -12.71 21.99 -16.64
N PRO A 21 -12.96 23.03 -17.47
CA PRO A 21 -13.56 24.28 -17.01
C PRO A 21 -14.92 24.12 -16.33
N ALA A 22 -15.71 23.10 -16.72
CA ALA A 22 -17.00 22.80 -16.10
C ALA A 22 -16.88 22.26 -14.65
N LEU A 23 -15.74 21.64 -14.31
CA LEU A 23 -15.47 21.08 -12.99
C LEU A 23 -14.62 22.02 -12.11
N GLN A 24 -14.16 23.14 -12.66
CA GLN A 24 -13.46 24.18 -11.92
C GLN A 24 -14.46 25.21 -11.38
N PRO A 25 -14.24 25.75 -10.18
CA PRO A 25 -15.00 26.91 -9.72
C PRO A 25 -14.79 28.09 -10.68
N PRO A 26 -15.79 28.99 -10.81
CA PRO A 26 -15.65 30.17 -11.65
C PRO A 26 -14.44 31.01 -11.23
N LYS A 27 -13.77 31.63 -12.20
CA LYS A 27 -12.64 32.53 -11.92
C LYS A 27 -13.07 33.66 -10.98
N CYS A 28 -12.21 34.02 -10.03
CA CYS A 28 -12.48 35.12 -9.11
C CYS A 28 -12.62 36.44 -9.87
N SER A 29 -13.60 37.26 -9.48
CA SER A 29 -13.78 38.61 -10.00
C SER A 29 -13.19 39.60 -8.98
N GLY A 30 -11.89 39.86 -9.10
CA GLY A 30 -11.16 40.67 -8.12
C GLY A 30 -10.95 39.92 -6.80
N SER A 31 -11.42 40.48 -5.68
CA SER A 31 -11.32 39.86 -4.35
C SER A 31 -12.45 38.87 -4.02
N ILE A 32 -13.46 38.75 -4.88
CA ILE A 32 -14.62 37.88 -4.64
C ILE A 32 -14.47 36.62 -5.48
N CYS A 33 -14.27 35.49 -4.81
CA CYS A 33 -14.23 34.15 -5.40
C CYS A 33 -15.53 33.41 -5.06
N PRO A 34 -16.34 33.02 -6.05
CA PRO A 34 -17.52 32.21 -5.79
C PRO A 34 -17.12 30.81 -5.29
N GLU A 35 -17.89 30.28 -4.35
CA GLU A 35 -17.67 28.91 -3.84
C GLU A 35 -17.90 27.87 -4.94
N ALA A 36 -17.23 26.73 -4.79
CA ALA A 36 -17.42 25.61 -5.71
C ALA A 36 -18.80 24.99 -5.51
N SER A 37 -19.40 24.49 -6.59
CA SER A 37 -20.69 23.80 -6.50
C SER A 37 -20.54 22.44 -5.80
N LEU A 38 -21.65 21.91 -5.27
CA LEU A 38 -21.69 20.57 -4.66
C LEU A 38 -21.12 19.47 -5.58
N LEU A 39 -21.35 19.57 -6.90
CA LEU A 39 -20.82 18.62 -7.87
C LEU A 39 -19.28 18.69 -7.95
N GLN A 40 -18.72 19.91 -7.95
CA GLN A 40 -17.27 20.13 -8.02
C GLN A 40 -16.59 19.59 -6.76
N TYR A 41 -17.16 19.88 -5.58
CA TYR A 41 -16.70 19.28 -4.33
C TYR A 41 -16.80 17.76 -4.33
N GLY A 42 -17.93 17.21 -4.81
CA GLY A 42 -18.15 15.76 -4.87
C GLY A 42 -17.09 15.05 -5.72
N VAL A 43 -16.79 15.57 -6.92
CA VAL A 43 -15.76 15.00 -7.80
C VAL A 43 -14.37 15.12 -7.18
N PHE A 44 -14.03 16.28 -6.62
CA PHE A 44 -12.73 16.49 -6.00
C PHE A 44 -12.50 15.57 -4.79
N PHE A 45 -13.43 15.52 -3.84
CA PHE A 45 -13.30 14.70 -2.64
C PHE A 45 -13.40 13.21 -2.94
N SER A 46 -14.26 12.79 -3.87
CA SER A 46 -14.29 11.38 -4.28
C SER A 46 -12.95 10.93 -4.87
N GLY A 47 -12.31 11.78 -5.70
CA GLY A 47 -10.96 11.54 -6.20
C GLY A 47 -9.93 11.41 -5.07
N LEU A 48 -9.95 12.33 -4.09
CA LEU A 48 -9.06 12.27 -2.92
C LEU A 48 -9.25 10.98 -2.10
N TYR A 49 -10.48 10.58 -1.83
CA TYR A 49 -10.77 9.36 -1.08
C TYR A 49 -10.36 8.10 -1.84
N MET A 50 -10.53 8.07 -3.17
CA MET A 50 -10.03 6.98 -4.00
C MET A 50 -8.50 6.89 -3.98
N ILE A 51 -7.81 8.02 -4.04
CA ILE A 51 -6.34 8.07 -3.91
C ILE A 51 -5.90 7.56 -2.52
N ALA A 52 -6.57 7.99 -1.45
CA ALA A 52 -6.26 7.53 -0.10
C ALA A 52 -6.45 6.01 0.05
N LEU A 53 -7.59 5.49 -0.41
CA LEU A 53 -7.90 4.06 -0.40
C LEU A 53 -6.89 3.26 -1.23
N GLY A 54 -6.61 3.71 -2.45
CA GLY A 54 -5.65 3.06 -3.35
C GLY A 54 -4.23 3.06 -2.78
N THR A 55 -3.78 4.19 -2.22
CA THR A 55 -2.46 4.28 -1.58
C THR A 55 -2.32 3.35 -0.38
N GLY A 56 -3.37 3.27 0.45
CA GLY A 56 -3.42 2.38 1.60
C GLY A 56 -3.30 0.91 1.23
N GLY A 57 -3.88 0.49 0.09
CA GLY A 57 -3.74 -0.87 -0.41
C GLY A 57 -2.43 -1.15 -1.14
N ILE A 58 -1.91 -0.20 -1.92
CA ILE A 58 -0.70 -0.41 -2.75
C ILE A 58 0.56 -0.50 -1.88
N LYS A 59 0.74 0.42 -0.93
CA LYS A 59 1.98 0.53 -0.14
C LYS A 59 2.43 -0.77 0.53
N PRO A 60 1.58 -1.47 1.31
CA PRO A 60 2.01 -2.73 1.94
C PRO A 60 2.19 -3.86 0.93
N CYS A 61 1.41 -3.88 -0.16
CA CYS A 61 1.48 -4.95 -1.14
C CYS A 61 2.73 -4.88 -2.03
N VAL A 62 3.18 -3.69 -2.43
CA VAL A 62 4.32 -3.54 -3.36
C VAL A 62 5.63 -3.94 -2.70
N SER A 63 5.88 -3.54 -1.45
CA SER A 63 7.12 -3.91 -0.75
C SER A 63 7.19 -5.41 -0.48
N SER A 64 6.08 -6.02 -0.02
CA SER A 64 5.99 -7.47 0.18
C SER A 64 6.17 -8.21 -1.14
N PHE A 65 5.46 -7.82 -2.20
CA PHE A 65 5.57 -8.47 -3.50
C PHE A 65 6.98 -8.36 -4.11
N GLY A 66 7.66 -7.24 -3.91
CA GLY A 66 9.05 -7.04 -4.33
C GLY A 66 10.02 -7.94 -3.55
N ALA A 67 9.82 -8.09 -2.23
CA ALA A 67 10.59 -9.02 -1.41
C ALA A 67 10.39 -10.48 -1.85
N ASP A 68 9.17 -10.84 -2.23
CA ASP A 68 8.76 -12.19 -2.65
C ASP A 68 9.41 -12.66 -3.95
N GLN A 69 10.05 -11.76 -4.71
CA GLN A 69 10.77 -12.11 -5.94
C GLN A 69 12.12 -12.79 -5.67
N PHE A 70 12.66 -12.65 -4.45
CA PHE A 70 13.94 -13.21 -4.06
C PHE A 70 13.75 -14.46 -3.19
N ASP A 71 14.57 -15.48 -3.40
CA ASP A 71 14.54 -16.68 -2.57
C ASP A 71 15.38 -16.47 -1.31
N ASP A 72 14.73 -16.49 -0.14
CA ASP A 72 15.42 -16.36 1.15
C ASP A 72 16.20 -17.62 1.52
N SER A 73 16.10 -18.74 0.80
CA SER A 73 16.94 -19.93 1.05
C SER A 73 18.32 -19.84 0.39
N ASP A 74 18.47 -19.04 -0.67
CA ASP A 74 19.72 -18.82 -1.39
C ASP A 74 20.49 -17.60 -0.84
N PRO A 75 21.70 -17.77 -0.28
CA PRO A 75 22.54 -16.67 0.19
C PRO A 75 22.81 -15.59 -0.88
N ALA A 76 22.91 -15.96 -2.16
CA ALA A 76 23.16 -15.02 -3.25
C ALA A 76 21.95 -14.12 -3.50
N ASP A 77 20.74 -14.68 -3.46
CA ASP A 77 19.50 -13.92 -3.65
C ASP A 77 19.20 -13.00 -2.45
N ARG A 78 19.60 -13.38 -1.22
CA ARG A 78 19.53 -12.49 -0.05
C ARG A 78 20.32 -11.20 -0.23
N VAL A 79 21.54 -11.29 -0.78
CA VAL A 79 22.37 -10.10 -1.04
C VAL A 79 21.72 -9.21 -2.11
N LYS A 80 21.16 -9.82 -3.17
CA LYS A 80 20.43 -9.08 -4.22
C LYS A 80 19.17 -8.41 -3.67
N LYS A 81 18.44 -9.06 -2.77
CA LYS A 81 17.26 -8.50 -2.07
C LYS A 81 17.64 -7.25 -1.27
N GLY A 82 18.76 -7.28 -0.54
CA GLY A 82 19.27 -6.11 0.18
C GLY A 82 19.60 -4.95 -0.78
N SER A 83 20.29 -5.23 -1.87
CA SER A 83 20.58 -4.23 -2.91
C SER A 83 19.32 -3.65 -3.55
N PHE A 84 18.32 -4.49 -3.84
CA PHE A 84 17.01 -4.07 -4.35
C PHE A 84 16.33 -3.06 -3.41
N PHE A 85 16.27 -3.35 -2.10
CA PHE A 85 15.67 -2.43 -1.14
C PHE A 85 16.48 -1.14 -0.98
N ASN A 86 17.81 -1.21 -1.03
CA ASN A 86 18.65 0.00 -1.02
C ASN A 86 18.31 0.94 -2.19
N TRP A 87 18.23 0.40 -3.41
CA TRP A 87 17.82 1.16 -4.59
C TRP A 87 16.37 1.66 -4.50
N PHE A 88 15.47 0.82 -4.01
CA PHE A 88 14.07 1.18 -3.81
C PHE A 88 13.93 2.39 -2.88
N TYR A 89 14.59 2.38 -1.72
CA TYR A 89 14.57 3.51 -0.78
C TYR A 89 15.28 4.74 -1.33
N PHE A 90 16.39 4.57 -2.03
CA PHE A 90 17.08 5.68 -2.69
C PHE A 90 16.17 6.39 -3.70
N CYS A 91 15.50 5.63 -4.57
CA CYS A 91 14.54 6.16 -5.53
C CYS A 91 13.33 6.83 -4.87
N ILE A 92 12.82 6.28 -3.76
CA ILE A 92 11.71 6.92 -3.00
C ILE A 92 12.14 8.27 -2.44
N ASN A 93 13.32 8.36 -1.83
CA ASN A 93 13.81 9.61 -1.24
C ASN A 93 14.04 10.69 -2.31
N ILE A 94 14.65 10.32 -3.44
CA ILE A 94 14.79 11.23 -4.59
C ILE A 94 13.42 11.63 -5.13
N GLY A 95 12.51 10.68 -5.30
CA GLY A 95 11.16 10.94 -5.78
C GLY A 95 10.41 11.90 -4.87
N ALA A 96 10.53 11.74 -3.54
CA ALA A 96 9.94 12.65 -2.56
C ALA A 96 10.57 14.04 -2.64
N PHE A 97 11.90 14.14 -2.80
CA PHE A 97 12.59 15.42 -2.98
C PHE A 97 12.14 16.13 -4.26
N VAL A 98 12.08 15.43 -5.40
CA VAL A 98 11.62 15.98 -6.68
C VAL A 98 10.13 16.37 -6.60
N SER A 99 9.31 15.54 -5.95
CA SER A 99 7.89 15.85 -5.74
C SER A 99 7.69 17.09 -4.89
N GLY A 100 8.48 17.27 -3.82
CA GLY A 100 8.39 18.44 -2.94
C GLY A 100 8.97 19.73 -3.52
N THR A 101 9.72 19.64 -4.63
CA THR A 101 10.38 20.80 -5.26
C THR A 101 9.82 21.06 -6.65
N VAL A 102 10.13 20.20 -7.62
CA VAL A 102 9.78 20.36 -9.04
C VAL A 102 8.28 20.29 -9.26
N ILE A 103 7.60 19.30 -8.67
CA ILE A 103 6.14 19.14 -8.89
C ILE A 103 5.36 20.29 -8.24
N VAL A 104 5.75 20.72 -7.04
CA VAL A 104 5.16 21.91 -6.39
C VAL A 104 5.40 23.16 -7.23
N TRP A 105 6.62 23.37 -7.73
CA TRP A 105 6.92 24.49 -8.62
C TRP A 105 6.06 24.47 -9.91
N ILE A 106 5.83 23.29 -10.49
CA ILE A 106 4.94 23.14 -11.65
C ILE A 106 3.48 23.46 -11.28
N GLN A 107 3.01 23.02 -10.12
CA GLN A 107 1.66 23.32 -9.65
C GLN A 107 1.44 24.82 -9.46
N ASP A 108 2.41 25.52 -8.88
CA ASP A 108 2.32 26.96 -8.62
C ASP A 108 2.45 27.79 -9.90
N ASN A 109 3.33 27.42 -10.83
CA ASN A 109 3.63 28.23 -12.01
C ASN A 109 2.82 27.84 -13.27
N SER A 110 2.50 26.55 -13.43
CA SER A 110 1.82 26.00 -14.61
C SER A 110 0.41 25.50 -14.30
N GLY A 111 0.00 25.52 -13.03
CA GLY A 111 -1.35 25.18 -12.57
C GLY A 111 -1.53 23.72 -12.18
N TRP A 112 -2.58 23.49 -11.39
CA TRP A 112 -2.92 22.19 -10.79
C TRP A 112 -3.27 21.10 -11.81
N GLY A 113 -3.82 21.46 -12.98
CA GLY A 113 -4.15 20.49 -14.03
C GLY A 113 -2.92 19.72 -14.52
N ILE A 114 -1.85 20.44 -14.88
CA ILE A 114 -0.56 19.83 -15.29
C ILE A 114 0.09 19.12 -14.09
N GLY A 115 0.04 19.75 -12.92
CA GLY A 115 0.57 19.19 -11.68
C GLY A 115 -0.01 17.82 -11.30
N PHE A 116 -1.29 17.58 -11.56
CA PHE A 116 -1.94 16.27 -11.34
C PHE A 116 -1.82 15.32 -12.54
N ALA A 117 -1.74 15.86 -13.77
CA ALA A 117 -1.57 15.05 -14.97
C ALA A 117 -0.24 14.28 -14.96
N ILE A 118 0.85 14.89 -14.48
CA ILE A 118 2.17 14.26 -14.43
C ILE A 118 2.15 12.96 -13.59
N PRO A 119 1.76 12.96 -12.30
CA PRO A 119 1.60 11.73 -11.51
C PRO A 119 0.65 10.70 -12.15
N THR A 120 -0.43 11.17 -12.79
CA THR A 120 -1.39 10.29 -13.48
C THR A 120 -0.75 9.50 -14.61
N ILE A 121 0.06 10.16 -15.44
CA ILE A 121 0.78 9.52 -16.55
C ILE A 121 1.81 8.52 -16.00
N PHE A 122 2.61 8.91 -15.00
CA PHE A 122 3.59 8.01 -14.39
C PHE A 122 2.93 6.79 -13.75
N MET A 123 1.76 6.95 -13.12
CA MET A 123 1.00 5.83 -12.58
C MET A 123 0.48 4.90 -13.70
N ALA A 124 0.00 5.43 -14.81
CA ALA A 124 -0.41 4.60 -15.96
C ALA A 124 0.77 3.78 -16.50
N LEU A 125 1.94 4.41 -16.64
CA LEU A 125 3.17 3.72 -17.08
C LEU A 125 3.60 2.64 -16.09
N ALA A 126 3.52 2.90 -14.79
CA ALA A 126 3.81 1.91 -13.75
C ALA A 126 2.85 0.71 -13.77
N ILE A 127 1.55 0.96 -13.99
CA ILE A 127 0.55 -0.12 -14.12
C ILE A 127 0.85 -0.94 -15.39
N ALA A 128 1.13 -0.28 -16.52
CA ALA A 128 1.45 -0.96 -17.76
C ALA A 128 2.71 -1.82 -17.63
N SER A 129 3.79 -1.30 -17.05
CA SER A 129 5.04 -2.06 -16.85
C SER A 129 4.84 -3.24 -15.90
N PHE A 130 4.03 -3.08 -14.85
CA PHE A 130 3.67 -4.17 -13.93
C PHE A 130 2.94 -5.30 -14.66
N PHE A 131 2.00 -4.99 -15.54
CA PHE A 131 1.30 -6.03 -16.31
C PHE A 131 2.18 -6.66 -17.40
N VAL A 132 3.04 -5.90 -18.08
CA VAL A 132 3.96 -6.44 -19.08
C VAL A 132 4.94 -7.45 -18.46
N ALA A 133 5.40 -7.19 -17.25
CA ALA A 133 6.30 -8.06 -16.51
C ALA A 133 5.59 -9.23 -15.78
N SER A 134 4.26 -9.39 -15.94
CA SER A 134 3.48 -10.37 -15.16
C SER A 134 3.98 -11.81 -15.28
N ASN A 135 4.47 -12.20 -16.47
CA ASN A 135 4.98 -13.55 -16.74
C ASN A 135 6.36 -13.82 -16.13
N MET A 136 7.06 -12.78 -15.64
CA MET A 136 8.37 -12.90 -15.02
C MET A 136 8.30 -13.01 -13.50
N TYR A 137 7.13 -12.77 -12.90
CA TYR A 137 6.99 -12.70 -11.46
C TYR A 137 6.87 -14.08 -10.80
N ARG A 138 7.50 -14.20 -9.63
CA ARG A 138 7.28 -15.32 -8.71
C ARG A 138 6.08 -15.02 -7.82
N PHE A 139 5.08 -15.90 -7.84
CA PHE A 139 3.89 -15.78 -7.01
C PHE A 139 3.99 -16.71 -5.80
N GLN A 140 3.94 -16.12 -4.60
CA GLN A 140 3.88 -16.88 -3.35
C GLN A 140 2.50 -17.50 -3.15
N LYS A 141 2.46 -18.67 -2.52
CA LYS A 141 1.19 -19.32 -2.16
C LYS A 141 0.48 -18.50 -1.06
N PRO A 142 -0.86 -18.35 -1.10
CA PRO A 142 -1.58 -17.60 -0.06
C PRO A 142 -1.41 -18.25 1.33
N GLY A 143 -0.80 -17.54 2.28
CA GLY A 143 -0.59 -18.00 3.67
C GLY A 143 -1.74 -17.70 4.64
N GLY A 144 -2.92 -17.29 4.14
CA GLY A 144 -4.06 -16.85 4.95
C GLY A 144 -3.87 -15.46 5.61
N SER A 145 -4.87 -15.02 6.39
CA SER A 145 -4.89 -13.68 7.00
C SER A 145 -4.43 -13.71 8.47
N PRO A 146 -3.33 -13.03 8.82
CA PRO A 146 -2.91 -12.87 10.22
C PRO A 146 -3.98 -12.19 11.08
N LEU A 147 -4.72 -11.23 10.53
CA LEU A 147 -5.78 -10.52 11.24
C LEU A 147 -6.90 -11.47 11.68
N THR A 148 -7.30 -12.40 10.81
CA THR A 148 -8.30 -13.41 11.16
C THR A 148 -7.84 -14.27 12.33
N ARG A 149 -6.55 -14.62 12.39
CA ARG A 149 -5.99 -15.39 13.50
C ARG A 149 -5.98 -14.58 14.80
N VAL A 150 -5.58 -13.32 14.75
CA VAL A 150 -5.65 -12.42 15.92
C VAL A 150 -7.10 -12.32 16.42
N CYS A 151 -8.07 -12.11 15.53
CA CYS A 151 -9.48 -12.07 15.89
C CYS A 151 -9.95 -13.40 16.50
N GLN A 152 -9.52 -14.55 15.97
CA GLN A 152 -9.84 -15.86 16.53
C GLN A 152 -9.30 -16.01 17.96
N VAL A 153 -8.05 -15.59 18.22
CA VAL A 153 -7.45 -15.63 19.55
C VAL A 153 -8.19 -14.71 20.51
N VAL A 154 -8.50 -13.48 20.10
CA VAL A 154 -9.25 -12.52 20.92
C VAL A 154 -10.64 -13.08 21.26
N VAL A 155 -11.37 -13.58 20.26
CA VAL A 155 -12.70 -14.18 20.48
C VAL A 155 -12.62 -15.42 21.37
N ALA A 156 -11.61 -16.28 21.18
CA ALA A 156 -11.41 -17.46 22.01
C ALA A 156 -11.07 -17.08 23.45
N ALA A 157 -10.22 -16.09 23.67
CA ALA A 157 -9.87 -15.58 25.00
C ALA A 157 -11.10 -15.02 25.73
N PHE A 158 -11.92 -14.20 25.06
CA PHE A 158 -13.17 -13.71 25.65
C PHE A 158 -14.16 -14.83 25.97
N ARG A 159 -14.31 -15.82 25.09
CA ARG A 159 -15.21 -16.96 25.31
C ARG A 159 -14.74 -17.88 26.44
N LYS A 160 -13.42 -17.98 26.63
CA LYS A 160 -12.79 -18.87 27.62
C LYS A 160 -12.30 -18.11 28.86
N TRP A 161 -12.74 -16.87 29.09
CA TRP A 161 -12.25 -16.03 30.19
C TRP A 161 -12.42 -16.68 31.57
N HIS A 162 -13.46 -17.48 31.77
CA HIS A 162 -13.73 -18.15 33.05
C HIS A 162 -13.08 -19.55 33.17
N THR A 163 -12.21 -19.93 32.24
CA THR A 163 -11.54 -21.25 32.28
C THR A 163 -10.25 -21.12 33.08
N GLU A 164 -10.02 -22.03 34.03
CA GLU A 164 -8.74 -22.10 34.75
C GLU A 164 -7.63 -22.52 33.79
N VAL A 165 -6.51 -21.79 33.84
CA VAL A 165 -5.32 -22.08 33.02
C VAL A 165 -4.58 -23.27 33.65
N PRO A 166 -4.26 -24.33 32.87
CA PRO A 166 -3.49 -25.46 33.39
C PRO A 166 -2.14 -25.00 33.95
N HIS A 167 -1.72 -25.55 35.09
CA HIS A 167 -0.41 -25.26 35.69
C HIS A 167 0.76 -25.85 34.90
N ASP A 168 0.50 -26.88 34.10
CA ASP A 168 1.49 -27.54 33.25
C ASP A 168 1.36 -27.01 31.81
N THR A 169 2.42 -26.35 31.32
CA THR A 169 2.48 -25.76 29.98
C THR A 169 2.42 -26.81 28.87
N SER A 170 2.79 -28.07 29.16
CA SER A 170 2.71 -29.18 28.21
C SER A 170 1.28 -29.58 27.83
N LEU A 171 0.28 -29.13 28.59
CA LEU A 171 -1.14 -29.35 28.32
C LEU A 171 -1.73 -28.32 27.34
N LEU A 172 -0.96 -27.28 26.97
CA LEU A 172 -1.36 -26.31 25.97
C LEU A 172 -1.19 -26.90 24.56
N TYR A 173 -2.12 -26.58 23.66
CA TYR A 173 -2.05 -27.06 22.29
C TYR A 173 -0.85 -26.45 21.56
N GLU A 174 0.12 -27.31 21.20
CA GLU A 174 1.22 -26.98 20.33
C GLU A 174 1.26 -27.94 19.14
N VAL A 175 1.65 -27.45 17.97
CA VAL A 175 1.84 -28.31 16.79
C VAL A 175 3.21 -28.97 16.85
N ASP A 176 3.22 -30.29 16.83
CA ASP A 176 4.44 -31.11 16.87
C ASP A 176 5.34 -30.87 15.65
N GLY A 177 6.66 -30.95 15.88
CA GLY A 177 7.68 -30.89 14.82
C GLY A 177 8.12 -29.49 14.40
N GLN A 178 8.67 -29.37 13.18
CA GLN A 178 9.15 -28.09 12.60
C GLN A 178 8.06 -27.33 11.82
N THR A 179 6.87 -27.91 11.71
CA THR A 179 5.73 -27.32 11.01
C THR A 179 5.01 -26.32 11.90
N SER A 180 4.71 -25.14 11.37
CA SER A 180 3.84 -24.20 12.05
C SER A 180 2.38 -24.65 11.94
N ALA A 181 1.56 -24.33 12.95
CA ALA A 181 0.10 -24.37 12.84
C ALA A 181 -0.42 -23.49 11.68
N ILE A 182 0.42 -22.55 11.22
CA ILE A 182 0.14 -21.65 10.12
C ILE A 182 0.76 -22.24 8.85
N GLU A 183 -0.12 -22.61 7.91
CA GLU A 183 0.28 -23.09 6.60
C GLU A 183 1.17 -22.05 5.88
N GLY A 184 2.37 -22.47 5.48
CA GLY A 184 3.35 -21.61 4.81
C GLY A 184 4.21 -20.72 5.72
N SER A 185 4.08 -20.80 7.05
CA SER A 185 4.98 -20.11 7.98
C SER A 185 5.97 -21.07 8.65
N ARG A 186 7.18 -20.60 8.93
CA ARG A 186 8.18 -21.33 9.73
C ARG A 186 7.73 -21.34 11.20
N LYS A 187 7.92 -22.47 11.89
CA LYS A 187 7.74 -22.53 13.35
C LYS A 187 8.77 -21.59 14.01
N LEU A 188 8.30 -20.70 14.88
CA LEU A 188 9.17 -19.86 15.69
C LEU A 188 9.77 -20.75 16.79
N GLU A 189 11.09 -20.73 16.92
CA GLU A 189 11.76 -21.46 18.00
C GLU A 189 11.58 -20.71 19.33
N HIS A 190 11.47 -21.47 20.41
CA HIS A 190 11.42 -20.90 21.75
C HIS A 190 12.74 -20.16 22.04
N THR A 191 12.64 -18.92 22.52
CA THR A 191 13.80 -18.18 23.05
C THR A 191 13.68 -18.17 24.57
N SER A 192 14.76 -18.51 25.26
CA SER A 192 14.84 -18.51 26.73
C SER A 192 15.33 -17.16 27.30
N GLU A 193 15.38 -16.10 26.49
CA GLU A 193 15.94 -14.80 26.90
C GLU A 193 15.00 -13.92 27.73
N LEU A 194 13.79 -14.40 28.03
CA LEU A 194 12.76 -13.65 28.77
C LEU A 194 12.29 -14.37 30.05
N GLU A 195 12.95 -15.46 30.46
CA GLU A 195 12.75 -16.11 31.77
C GLU A 195 13.59 -15.47 32.88
#